data_AF-X0TI17-F1
#
_entry.id   AF-X0TI17-F1
#
_cell.length_a   1.000
_cell.length_b   1.000
_cell.length_c   1.000
_cell.angle_alpha   90.00
_cell.angle_beta   90.00
_cell.angle_gamma   90.00
#
_symmetry.space_group_name_H-M   'P 1'
#
loop_
_entity.id
_entity.type
_entity.pdbx_description
1 polymer ?
#
loop_
_entity_poly.entity_id
_entity_poly.type
_entity_poly.pdbx_seq_one_letter_code
_entity_poly.pdbx_strand_id
1 'polypeptide(L)'
;NRQQSGWDSCSVWGKIFPDGQEGLPAVRGLHPSIVAERLAKLGQKLLPDEFRYDKGRFTKQLQTVAQTARPITRIPIRTPTFCPGCPHRDSASNLLEIIEDFKNPTYMRRRHGRDPVGLICHGDTGCYTLLMFAPNEQLMHNYSGMGLGGGTGAGVDPFVTNKQLVFMGDSTFFHSGQAAISNSLFGKQDITYIILDNHTTGMTGHQTHAGLGKDLLNNKTAEQDIEGIVRATLEPAGCLVVRANPHDRKRYRQVLERTILHDGVKVIIADRECSIVSNRRVN
;
A
#
# COMPACT_ATOMS: atom_id res chain seq x y z
N ASN A 1 26.89 18.28 18.71
CA ASN A 1 26.06 19.45 18.31
C ASN A 1 26.93 20.55 17.72
N ARG A 2 27.20 20.52 16.40
CA ARG A 2 27.71 21.69 15.68
C ARG A 2 26.49 22.44 15.14
N GLN A 3 26.03 23.46 15.87
CA GLN A 3 25.15 24.46 15.27
C GLN A 3 25.97 25.18 14.18
N GLN A 4 25.53 25.07 12.93
CA GLN A 4 26.06 25.89 11.83
C GLN A 4 25.58 27.33 12.07
N SER A 5 26.43 28.16 12.67
CA SER A 5 26.15 29.56 13.04
C SER A 5 26.21 30.54 11.86
N GLY A 6 25.62 30.16 10.72
CA GLY A 6 25.62 30.96 9.48
C GLY A 6 24.23 31.27 8.92
N TRP A 7 23.17 30.82 9.57
CA TRP A 7 21.79 30.93 9.08
C TRP A 7 20.98 32.06 9.73
N ASP A 8 21.52 32.77 10.71
CA ASP A 8 20.78 33.77 11.50
C ASP A 8 20.31 34.99 10.67
N SER A 9 20.79 35.14 9.43
CA SER A 9 20.37 36.19 8.49
C SER A 9 19.49 35.69 7.33
N CYS A 10 19.15 34.40 7.26
CA CYS A 10 18.39 33.84 6.15
C CYS A 10 16.94 33.52 6.53
N SER A 11 15.98 34.21 5.90
CA SER A 11 14.57 33.86 6.03
C SER A 11 14.22 32.63 5.19
N VAL A 12 13.72 31.57 5.83
CA VAL A 12 13.28 30.34 5.15
C VAL A 12 11.79 30.41 4.84
N TRP A 13 11.46 30.33 3.55
CA TRP A 13 10.09 30.37 3.04
C TRP A 13 9.71 29.03 2.41
N GLY A 14 8.48 28.56 2.63
CA GLY A 14 8.07 27.23 2.21
C GLY A 14 6.56 27.09 2.04
N LYS A 15 5.87 26.71 3.10
CA LYS A 15 4.39 26.57 3.11
C LYS A 15 3.68 27.92 3.17
N ILE A 16 4.34 28.92 3.74
CA ILE A 16 3.91 30.31 3.82
C ILE A 16 5.06 31.17 3.29
N PHE A 17 4.71 32.16 2.48
CA PHE A 17 5.58 33.16 1.89
C PHE A 17 5.41 34.51 2.61
N PRO A 18 6.23 35.54 2.31
CA PRO A 18 6.13 36.83 2.96
C PRO A 18 4.72 37.43 2.92
N ASP A 19 4.34 38.10 4.01
CA ASP A 19 3.03 38.73 4.24
C ASP A 19 1.86 37.73 4.24
N GLY A 20 2.12 36.50 4.67
CA GLY A 20 1.09 35.46 4.81
C GLY A 20 0.60 34.89 3.49
N GLN A 21 1.31 35.11 2.38
CA GLN A 21 0.95 34.51 1.11
C GLN A 21 1.09 32.99 1.15
N GLU A 22 0.17 32.30 0.49
CA GLU A 22 0.21 30.85 0.41
C GLU A 22 1.41 30.40 -0.43
N GLY A 23 2.27 29.57 0.17
CA GLY A 23 3.48 29.04 -0.44
C GLY A 23 3.25 27.73 -1.19
N LEU A 24 4.25 26.84 -1.18
CA LEU A 24 4.11 25.52 -1.77
C LEU A 24 3.13 24.67 -0.93
N PRO A 25 2.21 23.93 -1.57
CA PRO A 25 1.16 23.19 -0.85
C PRO A 25 1.76 22.16 0.11
N ALA A 26 1.13 21.99 1.28
CA ALA A 26 1.49 20.97 2.26
C ALA A 26 0.96 19.58 1.91
N VAL A 27 -0.10 19.53 1.11
CA VAL A 27 -0.79 18.31 0.70
C VAL A 27 -0.90 18.28 -0.82
N ARG A 28 -1.08 17.09 -1.40
CA ARG A 28 -1.10 16.85 -2.87
C ARG A 28 0.27 17.09 -3.52
N GLY A 29 0.31 17.15 -4.85
CA GLY A 29 1.54 17.19 -5.64
C GLY A 29 2.06 18.61 -5.92
N LEU A 30 3.36 18.68 -6.21
CA LEU A 30 4.04 19.88 -6.70
C LEU A 30 4.00 19.92 -8.24
N HIS A 31 2.81 20.11 -8.81
CA HIS A 31 2.68 20.24 -10.27
C HIS A 31 3.51 21.44 -10.76
N PRO A 32 4.19 21.36 -11.93
CA PRO A 32 5.00 22.45 -12.44
C PRO A 32 4.27 23.80 -12.51
N SER A 33 2.96 23.81 -12.79
CA SER A 33 2.16 25.04 -12.78
C SER A 33 2.07 25.68 -11.39
N ILE A 34 1.87 24.87 -10.34
CA ILE A 34 1.80 25.34 -8.94
C ILE A 34 3.16 25.89 -8.55
N VAL A 35 4.24 25.15 -8.82
CA VAL A 35 5.60 25.59 -8.49
C VAL A 35 5.93 26.89 -9.23
N ALA A 36 5.65 26.96 -10.52
CA ALA A 36 5.91 28.15 -11.32
C ALA A 36 5.08 29.36 -10.85
N GLU A 37 3.80 29.18 -10.54
CA GLU A 37 2.95 30.25 -10.01
C GLU A 37 3.48 30.79 -8.68
N ARG A 38 3.79 29.89 -7.74
CA ARG A 38 4.27 30.22 -6.39
C ARG A 38 5.64 30.90 -6.47
N LEU A 39 6.59 30.33 -7.22
CA LEU A 39 7.93 30.91 -7.37
C LEU A 39 7.91 32.23 -8.15
N ALA A 40 7.03 32.41 -9.15
CA ALA A 40 6.89 33.68 -9.85
C ALA A 40 6.41 34.79 -8.91
N LYS A 41 5.39 34.51 -8.08
CA LYS A 41 4.89 35.46 -7.06
C LYS A 41 5.95 35.78 -6.00
N LEU A 42 6.66 34.77 -5.51
CA LEU A 42 7.76 34.94 -4.56
C LEU A 42 8.90 35.76 -5.18
N GLY A 43 9.28 35.44 -6.42
CA GLY A 43 10.35 36.08 -7.14
C GLY A 43 10.09 37.56 -7.42
N GLN A 44 8.85 37.93 -7.79
CA GLN A 44 8.45 39.33 -7.95
C GLN A 44 8.56 40.16 -6.66
N LYS A 45 8.49 39.51 -5.48
CA LYS A 45 8.57 40.18 -4.18
C LYS A 45 9.98 40.24 -3.59
N LEU A 46 10.73 39.14 -3.69
CA LEU A 46 11.99 38.97 -2.96
C LEU A 46 13.23 39.12 -3.83
N LEU A 47 13.13 38.99 -5.16
CA LEU A 47 14.31 39.12 -6.01
C LEU A 47 14.66 40.61 -6.14
N PRO A 48 15.90 41.00 -5.81
CA PRO A 48 16.39 42.36 -6.04
C PRO A 48 16.28 42.71 -7.53
N ASP A 49 16.15 44.00 -7.86
CA ASP A 49 16.11 44.45 -9.26
C ASP A 49 17.37 44.08 -10.06
N GLU A 50 18.48 43.86 -9.35
CA GLU A 50 19.76 43.39 -9.91
C GLU A 50 19.70 41.93 -10.39
N PHE A 51 18.78 41.14 -9.84
CA PHE A 51 18.59 39.76 -10.24
C PHE A 51 17.91 39.75 -11.62
N ARG A 52 18.69 39.44 -12.66
CA ARG A 52 18.18 39.39 -14.02
C ARG A 52 17.31 38.15 -14.21
N TYR A 53 16.01 38.37 -14.34
CA TYR A 53 15.05 37.36 -14.75
C TYR A 53 14.11 37.89 -15.81
N ASP A 54 13.58 36.99 -16.63
CA ASP A 54 12.61 37.34 -17.65
C ASP A 54 11.22 37.54 -17.02
N LYS A 55 10.94 38.80 -16.63
CA LYS A 55 9.64 39.25 -16.11
C LYS A 55 8.50 38.90 -17.08
N GLY A 56 8.74 38.97 -18.39
CA GLY A 56 7.76 38.64 -19.42
C GLY A 56 7.40 37.16 -19.43
N ARG A 57 8.39 36.27 -19.26
CA ARG A 57 8.18 34.82 -19.16
C ARG A 57 7.36 34.45 -17.93
N PHE A 58 7.61 35.06 -16.77
CA PHE A 58 6.78 34.81 -15.58
C PHE A 58 5.34 35.27 -15.77
N THR A 59 5.13 36.47 -16.30
CA THR A 59 3.79 36.98 -16.59
C THR A 59 3.05 36.06 -17.57
N LYS A 60 3.70 35.61 -18.64
CA LYS A 60 3.13 34.66 -19.61
C LYS A 60 2.77 33.32 -18.96
N GLN A 61 3.63 32.81 -18.08
CA GLN A 61 3.37 31.57 -17.36
C GLN A 61 2.17 31.71 -16.41
N LEU A 62 2.11 32.80 -15.63
CA LEU A 62 0.97 33.10 -14.76
C LEU A 62 -0.34 33.22 -15.54
N GLN A 63 -0.32 33.88 -16.70
CA GLN A 63 -1.47 33.95 -17.61
C GLN A 63 -1.88 32.56 -18.12
N THR A 64 -0.92 31.73 -18.52
CA THR A 64 -1.19 30.36 -19.00
C THR A 64 -1.84 29.51 -17.90
N VAL A 65 -1.32 29.58 -16.67
CA VAL A 65 -1.91 28.89 -15.51
C VAL A 65 -3.34 29.38 -15.25
N ALA A 66 -3.58 30.70 -15.27
CA ALA A 66 -4.91 31.26 -15.09
C ALA A 66 -5.91 30.85 -16.19
N GLN A 67 -5.47 30.81 -17.45
CA GLN A 67 -6.28 30.37 -18.59
C GLN A 67 -6.62 28.88 -18.55
N THR A 68 -5.70 28.05 -18.05
CA THR A 68 -5.85 26.58 -18.01
C THR A 68 -6.42 26.05 -16.69
N ALA A 69 -6.59 26.92 -15.67
CA ALA A 69 -7.12 26.54 -14.36
C ALA A 69 -8.58 26.08 -14.38
N ARG A 70 -9.34 26.38 -15.43
CA ARG A 70 -10.74 25.98 -15.57
C ARG A 70 -10.82 24.70 -16.40
N PRO A 71 -11.41 23.59 -15.87
CA PRO A 71 -11.63 22.40 -16.67
C PRO A 71 -12.59 22.72 -17.81
N ILE A 72 -12.13 22.51 -19.05
CA ILE A 72 -12.89 22.77 -20.28
C ILE A 72 -14.03 21.74 -20.44
N THR A 73 -13.98 20.61 -19.72
CA THR A 73 -14.94 19.50 -19.85
C THR A 73 -15.17 18.78 -18.50
N ARG A 74 -16.27 18.02 -18.40
CA ARG A 74 -16.46 17.04 -17.32
C ARG A 74 -15.55 15.85 -17.57
N ILE A 75 -14.42 15.78 -16.86
CA ILE A 75 -13.50 14.65 -16.91
C ILE A 75 -14.09 13.52 -16.05
N PRO A 76 -14.23 12.29 -16.56
CA PRO A 76 -14.68 11.16 -15.75
C PRO A 76 -13.68 10.89 -14.62
N ILE A 77 -14.20 10.60 -13.42
CA ILE A 77 -13.38 10.27 -12.26
C ILE A 77 -12.63 8.98 -12.55
N ARG A 78 -11.29 9.02 -12.46
CA ARG A 78 -10.48 7.79 -12.50
C ARG A 78 -10.41 7.22 -11.10
N THR A 79 -11.27 6.23 -10.84
CA THR A 79 -11.22 5.49 -9.59
C THR A 79 -9.99 4.57 -9.59
N PRO A 80 -9.25 4.48 -8.48
CA PRO A 80 -8.15 3.54 -8.36
C PRO A 80 -8.67 2.10 -8.56
N THR A 81 -8.11 1.36 -9.53
CA THR A 81 -8.62 0.02 -9.88
C THR A 81 -7.49 -0.94 -10.25
N PHE A 82 -7.70 -2.22 -9.96
CA PHE A 82 -6.79 -3.29 -10.34
C PHE A 82 -6.75 -3.48 -11.86
N CYS A 83 -5.58 -3.84 -12.39
CA CYS A 83 -5.39 -4.18 -13.79
C CYS A 83 -6.30 -5.35 -14.22
N PRO A 84 -6.68 -5.46 -15.51
CA PRO A 84 -7.37 -6.63 -16.02
C PRO A 84 -6.56 -7.91 -15.73
N GLY A 85 -7.23 -8.93 -15.18
CA GLY A 85 -6.63 -10.21 -14.79
C GLY A 85 -5.91 -10.23 -13.43
N CYS A 86 -5.76 -9.08 -12.76
CA CYS A 86 -4.98 -8.98 -11.53
C CYS A 86 -5.42 -10.00 -10.45
N PRO A 87 -4.49 -10.80 -9.89
CA PRO A 87 -4.79 -11.83 -8.90
C PRO A 87 -5.35 -11.25 -7.59
N HIS A 88 -4.96 -10.03 -7.21
CA HIS A 88 -5.47 -9.38 -6.00
C HIS A 88 -6.98 -9.11 -6.09
N ARG A 89 -7.55 -8.98 -7.29
CA ARG A 89 -8.99 -8.85 -7.48
C ARG A 89 -9.74 -10.12 -7.08
N ASP A 90 -9.16 -11.29 -7.33
CA ASP A 90 -9.75 -12.56 -6.93
C ASP A 90 -9.70 -12.74 -5.40
N SER A 91 -8.60 -12.32 -4.77
CA SER A 91 -8.53 -12.27 -3.30
C SER A 91 -9.54 -11.29 -2.71
N ALA A 92 -9.62 -10.07 -3.24
CA ALA A 92 -10.56 -9.06 -2.79
C ALA A 92 -12.01 -9.54 -2.86
N SER A 93 -12.42 -10.10 -4.00
CA SER A 93 -13.79 -10.54 -4.22
C SER A 93 -14.19 -11.67 -3.26
N ASN A 94 -13.33 -12.67 -3.03
CA ASN A 94 -13.63 -13.72 -2.05
C ASN A 94 -13.71 -13.16 -0.61
N LEU A 95 -12.81 -12.26 -0.24
CA LEU A 95 -12.78 -11.70 1.10
C LEU A 95 -13.97 -10.79 1.39
N LEU A 96 -14.47 -10.05 0.39
CA LEU A 96 -15.71 -9.26 0.52
C LEU A 96 -16.91 -10.17 0.82
N GLU A 97 -17.04 -11.29 0.10
CA GLU A 97 -18.10 -12.26 0.37
C GLU A 97 -17.93 -12.89 1.77
N ILE A 98 -16.69 -13.25 2.17
CA ILE A 98 -16.38 -13.80 3.50
C ILE A 98 -16.74 -12.81 4.61
N ILE A 99 -16.49 -11.52 4.44
CA ILE A 99 -16.87 -10.49 5.43
C ILE A 99 -18.38 -10.52 5.68
N GLU A 100 -19.19 -10.58 4.62
CA GLU A 100 -20.65 -10.62 4.75
C GLU A 100 -21.12 -11.93 5.37
N ASP A 101 -20.53 -13.06 4.99
CA ASP A 101 -20.84 -14.36 5.56
C ASP A 101 -20.43 -14.50 7.03
N PHE A 102 -19.32 -13.88 7.43
CA PHE A 102 -18.86 -13.87 8.82
C PHE A 102 -19.72 -13.00 9.73
N LYS A 103 -20.40 -11.99 9.18
CA LYS A 103 -21.41 -11.20 9.90
C LYS A 103 -22.75 -11.95 10.01
N ASN A 104 -23.03 -12.92 9.14
CA ASN A 104 -24.30 -13.63 9.07
C ASN A 104 -24.41 -14.75 10.14
N PRO A 105 -25.30 -14.63 11.14
CA PRO A 105 -25.42 -15.63 12.20
C PRO A 105 -25.82 -17.02 11.69
N THR A 106 -26.71 -17.09 10.70
CA THR A 106 -27.17 -18.37 10.13
C THR A 106 -26.03 -19.07 9.39
N TYR A 107 -25.25 -18.33 8.60
CA TYR A 107 -24.08 -18.89 7.91
C TYR A 107 -23.06 -19.42 8.92
N MET A 108 -22.66 -18.58 9.88
CA MET A 108 -21.63 -18.91 10.86
C MET A 108 -22.00 -20.09 11.75
N ARG A 109 -23.26 -20.16 12.21
CA ARG A 109 -23.75 -21.32 12.97
C ARG A 109 -23.76 -22.60 12.14
N ARG A 110 -24.23 -22.54 10.88
CA ARG A 110 -24.35 -23.72 10.02
C ARG A 110 -22.99 -24.24 9.52
N ARG A 111 -22.08 -23.35 9.14
CA ARG A 111 -20.79 -23.70 8.51
C ARG A 111 -19.65 -23.86 9.49
N HIS A 112 -19.65 -23.08 10.56
CA HIS A 112 -18.52 -23.00 11.48
C HIS A 112 -18.91 -23.26 12.94
N GLY A 113 -20.19 -23.50 13.24
CA GLY A 113 -20.66 -23.81 14.60
C GLY A 113 -20.44 -22.69 15.62
N ARG A 114 -20.23 -21.45 15.17
CA ARG A 114 -19.81 -20.32 16.04
C ARG A 114 -20.60 -19.05 15.76
N ASP A 115 -20.44 -18.07 16.65
CA ASP A 115 -21.06 -16.76 16.53
C ASP A 115 -20.45 -15.94 15.38
N PRO A 116 -21.16 -14.91 14.89
CA PRO A 116 -20.59 -13.94 13.97
C PRO A 116 -19.25 -13.39 14.44
N VAL A 117 -18.34 -13.17 13.48
CA VAL A 117 -16.99 -12.65 13.72
C VAL A 117 -16.78 -11.42 12.86
N GLY A 118 -16.38 -10.32 13.49
CA GLY A 118 -15.95 -9.12 12.75
C GLY A 118 -14.50 -9.24 12.29
N LEU A 119 -14.17 -8.59 11.17
CA LEU A 119 -12.81 -8.54 10.62
C LEU A 119 -12.26 -7.12 10.69
N ILE A 120 -10.98 -6.98 11.08
CA ILE A 120 -10.23 -5.74 10.97
C ILE A 120 -9.05 -5.96 10.02
N CYS A 121 -9.13 -5.29 8.88
CA CYS A 121 -8.12 -5.30 7.83
C CYS A 121 -7.12 -4.15 7.95
N HIS A 122 -5.83 -4.47 7.85
CA HIS A 122 -4.69 -3.55 7.90
C HIS A 122 -3.92 -3.52 6.58
N GLY A 123 -3.53 -2.32 6.18
CA GLY A 123 -2.88 -2.05 4.91
C GLY A 123 -1.38 -1.82 4.98
N ASP A 124 -0.68 -2.40 4.00
CA ASP A 124 0.66 -2.00 3.57
C ASP A 124 0.64 -1.30 2.19
N THR A 125 1.78 -0.74 1.79
CA THR A 125 1.98 -0.20 0.44
C THR A 125 2.21 -1.31 -0.57
N GLY A 126 1.38 -1.34 -1.62
CA GLY A 126 1.51 -2.24 -2.77
C GLY A 126 0.29 -2.14 -3.67
N CYS A 127 0.21 -2.98 -4.71
CA CYS A 127 -0.96 -3.00 -5.61
C CYS A 127 -2.29 -3.13 -4.85
N TYR A 128 -2.29 -3.84 -3.73
CA TYR A 128 -3.44 -4.03 -2.86
C TYR A 128 -3.80 -2.81 -1.99
N THR A 129 -3.02 -1.72 -1.96
CA THR A 129 -3.45 -0.45 -1.34
C THR A 129 -4.75 0.08 -1.97
N LEU A 130 -5.09 -0.39 -3.17
CA LEU A 130 -6.38 -0.14 -3.82
C LEU A 130 -7.60 -0.70 -3.06
N LEU A 131 -7.39 -1.60 -2.10
CA LEU A 131 -8.45 -2.13 -1.23
C LEU A 131 -9.09 -1.05 -0.34
N MET A 132 -8.48 0.13 -0.20
CA MET A 132 -9.01 1.23 0.62
C MET A 132 -10.11 2.02 -0.12
N PHE A 133 -10.29 1.79 -1.41
CA PHE A 133 -11.25 2.53 -2.24
C PHE A 133 -12.42 1.65 -2.67
N ALA A 134 -13.55 2.29 -2.97
CA ALA A 134 -14.71 1.67 -3.59
C ALA A 134 -14.32 0.75 -4.77
N PRO A 135 -14.87 -0.48 -4.87
CA PRO A 135 -15.88 -1.09 -3.99
C PRO A 135 -15.29 -1.92 -2.84
N ASN A 136 -13.98 -1.85 -2.58
CA ASN A 136 -13.26 -2.78 -1.71
C ASN A 136 -13.05 -2.27 -0.29
N GLU A 137 -13.55 -1.08 0.05
CA GLU A 137 -13.20 -0.31 1.26
C GLU A 137 -13.39 -1.04 2.61
N GLN A 138 -14.17 -2.13 2.64
CA GLN A 138 -14.24 -3.04 3.80
C GLN A 138 -12.96 -3.87 4.05
N LEU A 139 -12.06 -3.92 3.06
CA LEU A 139 -10.82 -4.70 3.09
C LEU A 139 -9.61 -3.89 3.54
N MET A 140 -9.77 -2.63 3.98
CA MET A 140 -8.64 -1.87 4.53
C MET A 140 -9.11 -0.71 5.40
N HIS A 141 -9.19 -0.95 6.71
CA HIS A 141 -9.65 0.07 7.67
C HIS A 141 -8.57 1.11 7.99
N ASN A 142 -7.31 0.77 7.79
CA ASN A 142 -6.17 1.66 8.01
C ASN A 142 -5.05 1.37 7.02
N TYR A 143 -4.23 2.40 6.77
CA TYR A 143 -3.03 2.34 5.94
C TYR A 143 -2.01 3.32 6.51
N SER A 144 -0.84 2.80 6.89
CA SER A 144 0.20 3.60 7.56
C SER A 144 1.43 3.82 6.66
N GLY A 145 1.76 2.85 5.79
CA GLY A 145 2.92 2.89 4.91
C GLY A 145 3.42 1.50 4.57
N MET A 146 4.58 1.40 3.92
CA MET A 146 5.17 0.12 3.54
C MET A 146 5.75 -0.59 4.76
N GLY A 147 5.31 -1.82 5.02
CA GLY A 147 5.80 -2.64 6.13
C GLY A 147 5.20 -2.31 7.49
N LEU A 148 4.21 -1.42 7.55
CA LEU A 148 3.58 -0.95 8.77
C LEU A 148 2.22 -1.61 9.06
N GLY A 149 1.64 -2.35 8.12
CA GLY A 149 0.38 -3.06 8.29
C GLY A 149 0.42 -4.06 9.44
N GLY A 150 1.47 -4.89 9.48
CA GLY A 150 1.68 -5.84 10.58
C GLY A 150 1.89 -5.17 11.94
N GLY A 151 2.67 -4.08 11.98
CA GLY A 151 2.85 -3.29 13.21
C GLY A 151 1.55 -2.60 13.68
N THR A 152 0.71 -2.17 12.73
CA THR A 152 -0.60 -1.57 13.04
C THR A 152 -1.54 -2.62 13.63
N GLY A 153 -1.65 -3.81 13.00
CA GLY A 153 -2.42 -4.92 13.56
C GLY A 153 -1.91 -5.36 14.92
N ALA A 154 -0.58 -5.42 15.09
CA ALA A 154 0.05 -5.73 16.36
C ALA A 154 -0.31 -4.74 17.48
N GLY A 155 -0.41 -3.45 17.17
CA GLY A 155 -0.82 -2.44 18.14
C GLY A 155 -2.32 -2.48 18.46
N VAL A 156 -3.15 -2.95 17.53
CA VAL A 156 -4.62 -3.02 17.69
C VAL A 156 -5.04 -4.29 18.42
N ASP A 157 -4.33 -5.41 18.25
CA ASP A 157 -4.64 -6.74 18.79
C ASP A 157 -5.07 -6.75 20.28
N PRO A 158 -4.39 -6.03 21.22
CA PRO A 158 -4.76 -6.07 22.64
C PRO A 158 -6.12 -5.41 22.97
N PHE A 159 -6.71 -4.67 22.03
CA PHE A 159 -7.89 -3.83 22.24
C PHE A 159 -9.12 -4.31 21.49
N VAL A 160 -9.02 -5.41 20.74
CA VAL A 160 -10.10 -5.93 19.90
C VAL A 160 -10.29 -7.43 20.09
N THR A 161 -11.49 -7.93 19.81
CA THR A 161 -11.80 -9.37 19.76
C THR A 161 -12.05 -9.86 18.34
N ASN A 162 -12.02 -8.94 17.37
CA ASN A 162 -12.16 -9.19 15.95
C ASN A 162 -10.97 -9.99 15.42
N LYS A 163 -11.20 -10.85 14.42
CA LYS A 163 -10.09 -11.45 13.68
C LYS A 163 -9.42 -10.38 12.81
N GLN A 164 -8.11 -10.42 12.71
CA GLN A 164 -7.34 -9.40 11.98
C GLN A 164 -6.73 -9.95 10.70
N LEU A 165 -6.74 -9.15 9.64
CA LEU A 165 -6.10 -9.44 8.35
C LEU A 165 -5.05 -8.37 8.06
N VAL A 166 -3.83 -8.78 7.70
CA VAL A 166 -2.78 -7.89 7.20
C VAL A 166 -2.52 -8.23 5.74
N PHE A 167 -2.79 -7.29 4.83
CA PHE A 167 -2.47 -7.46 3.42
C PHE A 167 -1.03 -7.06 3.16
N MET A 168 -0.25 -7.97 2.57
CA MET A 168 1.18 -7.80 2.35
C MET A 168 1.55 -8.30 0.95
N GLY A 169 2.40 -7.59 0.23
CA GLY A 169 2.98 -8.08 -1.03
C GLY A 169 4.23 -8.93 -0.78
N ASP A 170 4.59 -9.78 -1.75
CA ASP A 170 5.87 -10.49 -1.80
C ASP A 170 7.09 -9.57 -1.60
N SER A 171 7.16 -8.44 -2.31
CA SER A 171 8.26 -7.47 -2.14
C SER A 171 8.30 -6.88 -0.73
N THR A 172 7.12 -6.61 -0.14
CA THR A 172 7.00 -6.08 1.23
C THR A 172 7.41 -7.13 2.26
N PHE A 173 7.09 -8.41 2.00
CA PHE A 173 7.54 -9.53 2.82
C PHE A 173 9.07 -9.57 2.91
N PHE A 174 9.77 -9.47 1.78
CA PHE A 174 11.24 -9.46 1.75
C PHE A 174 11.86 -8.19 2.35
N HIS A 175 11.17 -7.05 2.27
CA HIS A 175 11.67 -5.78 2.81
C HIS A 175 11.57 -5.72 4.35
N SER A 176 10.40 -6.01 4.90
CA SER A 176 10.13 -5.82 6.33
C SER A 176 9.04 -6.73 6.91
N GLY A 177 8.31 -7.47 6.07
CA GLY A 177 7.20 -8.30 6.54
C GLY A 177 7.63 -9.48 7.41
N GLN A 178 8.80 -10.05 7.18
CA GLN A 178 9.38 -11.09 8.03
C GLN A 178 9.50 -10.65 9.50
N ALA A 179 10.01 -9.43 9.71
CA ALA A 179 10.14 -8.86 11.05
C ALA A 179 8.77 -8.64 11.72
N ALA A 180 7.77 -8.18 10.95
CA ALA A 180 6.41 -8.01 11.45
C ALA A 180 5.79 -9.34 11.90
N ILE A 181 5.90 -10.40 11.08
CA ILE A 181 5.41 -11.75 11.40
C ILE A 181 6.10 -12.29 12.66
N SER A 182 7.43 -12.17 12.73
CA SER A 182 8.21 -12.61 13.89
C SER A 182 7.78 -11.89 15.17
N ASN A 183 7.54 -10.58 15.10
CA ASN A 183 7.12 -9.80 16.26
C ASN A 183 5.69 -10.17 16.71
N SER A 184 4.77 -10.38 15.78
CA SER A 184 3.41 -10.85 16.10
C SER A 184 3.43 -12.23 16.77
N LEU A 185 4.35 -13.11 16.34
CA LEU A 185 4.52 -14.41 16.96
C LEU A 185 4.95 -14.28 18.42
N PHE A 186 5.97 -13.45 18.68
CA PHE A 186 6.43 -13.16 20.04
C PHE A 186 5.31 -12.57 20.91
N GLY A 187 4.52 -11.66 20.35
CA GLY A 187 3.38 -11.04 21.01
C GLY A 187 2.15 -11.94 21.18
N LYS A 188 2.18 -13.18 20.66
CA LYS A 188 1.05 -14.15 20.68
C LYS A 188 -0.25 -13.56 20.12
N GLN A 189 -0.13 -12.77 19.05
CA GLN A 189 -1.24 -12.01 18.48
C GLN A 189 -2.15 -12.87 17.60
N ASP A 190 -3.41 -12.46 17.41
CA ASP A 190 -4.39 -13.15 16.57
C ASP A 190 -4.53 -12.51 15.17
N ILE A 191 -3.47 -12.63 14.37
CA ILE A 191 -3.33 -11.94 13.09
C ILE A 191 -3.16 -12.94 11.94
N THR A 192 -3.91 -12.75 10.86
CA THR A 192 -3.73 -13.47 9.59
C THR A 192 -2.98 -12.59 8.62
N TYR A 193 -1.75 -12.96 8.26
CA TYR A 193 -1.00 -12.33 7.19
C TYR A 193 -1.38 -12.94 5.85
N ILE A 194 -1.95 -12.14 4.95
CA ILE A 194 -2.25 -12.53 3.57
C ILE A 194 -1.14 -11.98 2.68
N ILE A 195 -0.17 -12.84 2.36
CA ILE A 195 0.91 -12.54 1.44
C ILE A 195 0.40 -12.74 0.02
N LEU A 196 0.21 -11.64 -0.69
CA LEU A 196 -0.25 -11.58 -2.06
C LEU A 196 0.94 -11.72 -3.02
N ASP A 197 1.41 -12.96 -3.17
CA ASP A 197 2.57 -13.33 -3.97
C ASP A 197 2.25 -13.28 -5.47
N ASN A 198 2.64 -12.17 -6.11
CA ASN A 198 2.39 -11.92 -7.53
C ASN A 198 3.66 -11.95 -8.39
N HIS A 199 4.78 -12.39 -7.81
CA HIS A 199 6.08 -12.54 -8.45
C HIS A 199 6.58 -11.23 -9.09
N THR A 200 6.32 -10.07 -8.46
CA THR A 200 6.85 -8.78 -8.92
C THR A 200 6.59 -7.62 -7.93
N THR A 201 7.47 -6.61 -7.90
CA THR A 201 7.13 -5.34 -7.23
C THR A 201 6.26 -4.46 -8.14
N GLY A 202 4.96 -4.78 -8.24
CA GLY A 202 4.08 -4.27 -9.29
C GLY A 202 3.85 -2.74 -9.29
N MET A 203 3.38 -2.17 -8.18
CA MET A 203 2.91 -0.77 -8.10
C MET A 203 4.01 0.25 -8.41
N THR A 204 5.26 -0.07 -8.11
CA THR A 204 6.40 0.81 -8.32
C THR A 204 6.97 0.70 -9.74
N GLY A 205 6.50 -0.24 -10.56
CA GLY A 205 6.99 -0.42 -11.94
C GLY A 205 7.68 -1.75 -12.22
N HIS A 206 7.33 -2.81 -11.48
CA HIS A 206 7.82 -4.19 -11.70
C HIS A 206 9.31 -4.38 -11.41
N GLN A 207 9.80 -3.79 -10.32
CA GLN A 207 11.18 -3.96 -9.86
C GLN A 207 11.46 -5.41 -9.44
N THR A 208 12.74 -5.74 -9.43
CA THR A 208 13.25 -7.02 -8.92
C THR A 208 13.19 -7.08 -7.40
N HIS A 209 12.96 -8.28 -6.86
CA HIS A 209 13.05 -8.58 -5.42
C HIS A 209 13.61 -9.99 -5.24
N ALA A 210 13.84 -10.39 -3.98
CA ALA A 210 14.51 -11.65 -3.64
C ALA A 210 13.77 -12.93 -4.09
N GLY A 211 12.52 -12.82 -4.54
CA GLY A 211 11.70 -13.94 -5.03
C GLY A 211 11.80 -14.21 -6.54
N LEU A 212 12.67 -13.53 -7.30
CA LEU A 212 12.72 -13.67 -8.78
C LEU A 212 13.95 -14.42 -9.32
N GLY A 213 14.85 -14.89 -8.45
CA GLY A 213 16.09 -15.58 -8.85
C GLY A 213 17.02 -14.76 -9.75
N LYS A 214 16.82 -13.44 -9.82
CA LYS A 214 17.62 -12.50 -10.60
C LYS A 214 17.71 -11.12 -9.96
N ASP A 215 18.84 -10.45 -10.13
CA ASP A 215 19.05 -9.07 -9.67
C ASP A 215 18.60 -8.02 -10.70
N LEU A 216 18.81 -6.75 -10.36
CA LEU A 216 18.48 -5.59 -11.21
C LEU A 216 19.21 -5.60 -12.56
N LEU A 217 20.39 -6.20 -12.63
CA LEU A 217 21.21 -6.31 -13.85
C LEU A 217 20.93 -7.61 -14.61
N ASN A 218 19.91 -8.37 -14.21
CA ASN A 218 19.53 -9.65 -14.79
C ASN A 218 20.56 -10.78 -14.59
N ASN A 219 21.47 -10.63 -13.62
CA ASN A 219 22.33 -11.72 -13.18
C ASN A 219 21.51 -12.73 -12.38
N LYS A 220 21.80 -14.02 -12.54
CA LYS A 220 21.15 -15.08 -11.74
C LYS A 220 21.53 -14.94 -10.27
N THR A 221 20.54 -15.03 -9.39
CA THR A 221 20.70 -15.05 -7.94
C THR A 221 19.90 -16.21 -7.34
N ALA A 222 20.13 -16.51 -6.06
CA ALA A 222 19.31 -17.48 -5.35
C ALA A 222 17.91 -16.88 -5.11
N GLU A 223 16.88 -17.59 -5.58
CA GLU A 223 15.49 -17.27 -5.28
C GLU A 223 15.17 -17.65 -3.83
N GLN A 224 14.59 -16.72 -3.08
CA GLN A 224 14.17 -16.96 -1.71
C GLN A 224 12.71 -17.41 -1.67
N ASP A 225 12.44 -18.56 -1.05
CA ASP A 225 11.09 -19.09 -0.90
C ASP A 225 10.37 -18.50 0.33
N ILE A 226 9.27 -17.78 0.07
CA ILE A 226 8.42 -17.18 1.11
C ILE A 226 7.89 -18.27 2.05
N GLU A 227 7.44 -19.41 1.52
CA GLU A 227 6.83 -20.46 2.33
C GLU A 227 7.85 -21.08 3.29
N GLY A 228 9.04 -21.44 2.79
CA GLY A 228 10.14 -21.94 3.58
C GLY A 228 10.57 -20.99 4.70
N ILE A 229 10.72 -19.69 4.41
CA ILE A 229 11.08 -18.67 5.42
C ILE A 229 10.01 -18.56 6.49
N VAL A 230 8.74 -18.48 6.09
CA VAL A 230 7.61 -18.39 7.01
C VAL A 230 7.53 -19.65 7.87
N ARG A 231 7.62 -20.85 7.28
CA ARG A 231 7.58 -22.12 8.01
C ARG A 231 8.71 -22.22 9.03
N ALA A 232 9.95 -21.87 8.65
CA ALA A 232 11.08 -21.87 9.57
C ALA A 232 10.84 -20.95 10.80
N THR A 233 10.09 -19.86 10.62
CA THR A 233 9.76 -18.93 11.71
C THR A 233 8.58 -19.42 12.57
N LEU A 234 7.58 -20.05 11.94
CA LEU A 234 6.26 -20.31 12.53
C LEU A 234 6.04 -21.77 13.00
N GLU A 235 6.77 -22.73 12.44
CA GLU A 235 6.66 -24.16 12.75
C GLU A 235 6.92 -24.48 14.23
N PRO A 236 7.93 -23.90 14.92
CA PRO A 236 8.14 -24.15 16.35
C PRO A 236 6.94 -23.78 17.24
N ALA A 237 6.06 -22.89 16.75
CA ALA A 237 4.87 -22.46 17.45
C ALA A 237 3.57 -23.15 16.97
N GLY A 238 3.67 -24.06 15.99
CA GLY A 238 2.51 -24.77 15.43
C GLY A 238 1.53 -23.87 14.67
N CYS A 239 1.99 -22.72 14.16
CA CYS A 239 1.15 -21.76 13.44
C CYS A 239 0.75 -22.27 12.04
N LEU A 240 -0.44 -21.88 11.59
CA LEU A 240 -1.00 -22.33 10.32
C LEU A 240 -0.42 -21.54 9.13
N VAL A 241 0.22 -22.26 8.20
CA VAL A 241 0.80 -21.71 6.96
C VAL A 241 0.21 -22.44 5.76
N VAL A 242 -0.48 -21.72 4.88
CA VAL A 242 -1.14 -22.29 3.70
C VAL A 242 -0.80 -21.49 2.44
N ARG A 243 -0.41 -22.18 1.36
CA ARG A 243 -0.27 -21.62 0.02
C ARG A 243 -1.46 -22.03 -0.85
N ALA A 244 -2.04 -21.08 -1.58
CA ALA A 244 -3.19 -21.34 -2.44
C ALA A 244 -3.24 -20.36 -3.62
N ASN A 245 -3.72 -20.84 -4.76
CA ASN A 245 -3.89 -20.02 -5.95
C ASN A 245 -5.27 -19.32 -5.90
N PRO A 246 -5.35 -17.98 -5.88
CA PRO A 246 -6.61 -17.24 -5.81
C PRO A 246 -7.51 -17.41 -7.05
N HIS A 247 -6.99 -17.93 -8.16
CA HIS A 247 -7.80 -18.27 -9.34
C HIS A 247 -8.80 -19.40 -9.08
N ASP A 248 -8.42 -20.40 -8.26
CA ASP A 248 -9.34 -21.44 -7.80
C ASP A 248 -10.19 -20.88 -6.66
N ARG A 249 -11.17 -20.04 -7.02
CA ARG A 249 -11.97 -19.27 -6.06
C ARG A 249 -12.61 -20.15 -4.98
N LYS A 250 -13.12 -21.33 -5.35
CA LYS A 250 -13.81 -22.22 -4.40
C LYS A 250 -12.85 -22.77 -3.36
N ARG A 251 -11.71 -23.32 -3.80
CA ARG A 251 -10.69 -23.84 -2.89
C ARG A 251 -10.05 -22.73 -2.07
N TYR A 252 -9.76 -21.59 -2.70
CA TYR A 252 -9.17 -20.44 -2.04
C TYR A 252 -10.08 -19.89 -0.95
N ARG A 253 -11.39 -19.79 -1.22
CA ARG A 253 -12.38 -19.40 -0.21
C ARG A 253 -12.38 -20.34 1.01
N GLN A 254 -12.37 -21.65 0.80
CA GLN A 254 -12.31 -22.63 1.90
C GLN A 254 -11.04 -22.47 2.75
N VAL A 255 -9.90 -22.23 2.10
CA VAL A 255 -8.61 -21.97 2.76
C VAL A 255 -8.67 -20.68 3.57
N LEU A 256 -9.21 -19.59 3.00
CA LEU A 256 -9.39 -18.31 3.68
C LEU A 256 -10.24 -18.48 4.93
N GLU A 257 -11.46 -19.04 4.81
CA GLU A 257 -12.38 -19.19 5.94
C GLU A 257 -11.75 -20.01 7.08
N ARG A 258 -11.19 -21.18 6.76
CA ARG A 258 -10.55 -22.06 7.74
C ARG A 258 -9.39 -21.36 8.45
N THR A 259 -8.56 -20.63 7.70
CA THR A 259 -7.33 -20.06 8.24
C THR A 259 -7.59 -18.80 9.05
N ILE A 260 -8.50 -17.92 8.60
CA ILE A 260 -8.86 -16.68 9.31
C ILE A 260 -9.50 -17.01 10.66
N LEU A 261 -10.32 -18.06 10.74
CA LEU A 261 -11.01 -18.46 11.96
C LEU A 261 -10.13 -19.18 12.98
N HIS A 262 -8.93 -19.63 12.58
CA HIS A 262 -7.94 -20.20 13.49
C HIS A 262 -7.40 -19.11 14.44
N ASP A 263 -6.98 -19.51 15.65
CA ASP A 263 -6.43 -18.60 16.65
C ASP A 263 -4.92 -18.41 16.47
N GLY A 264 -4.41 -17.27 16.92
CA GLY A 264 -2.98 -16.93 16.89
C GLY A 264 -2.51 -16.34 15.56
N VAL A 265 -1.21 -16.47 15.29
CA VAL A 265 -0.60 -15.99 14.03
C VAL A 265 -0.79 -17.03 12.94
N LYS A 266 -1.23 -16.58 11.76
CA LYS A 266 -1.47 -17.42 10.57
C LYS A 266 -0.93 -16.72 9.33
N VAL A 267 -0.51 -17.51 8.34
CA VAL A 267 -0.05 -16.99 7.05
C VAL A 267 -0.76 -17.70 5.90
N ILE A 268 -1.28 -16.90 4.97
CA ILE A 268 -1.86 -17.35 3.72
C ILE A 268 -1.03 -16.74 2.60
N ILE A 269 -0.38 -17.59 1.80
CA ILE A 269 0.34 -17.20 0.59
C ILE A 269 -0.62 -17.36 -0.59
N ALA A 270 -1.15 -16.24 -1.07
CA ALA A 270 -2.01 -16.17 -2.24
C ALA A 270 -1.14 -16.07 -3.51
N ASP A 271 -0.77 -17.23 -4.04
CA ASP A 271 0.24 -17.38 -5.09
C ASP A 271 -0.40 -17.34 -6.48
N ARG A 272 -0.20 -16.21 -7.18
CA ARG A 272 -0.49 -16.08 -8.59
C ARG A 272 0.21 -14.88 -9.18
N GLU A 273 0.95 -15.13 -10.25
CA GLU A 273 1.69 -14.12 -11.00
C GLU A 273 0.83 -12.92 -11.46
N CYS A 274 1.44 -11.73 -11.44
CA CYS A 274 0.90 -10.52 -12.04
C CYS A 274 0.60 -10.69 -13.54
N SER A 275 -0.64 -10.42 -13.96
CA SER A 275 -1.06 -10.57 -15.36
C SER A 275 -0.30 -9.68 -16.33
N ILE A 276 0.16 -8.50 -15.91
CA ILE A 276 1.00 -7.64 -16.77
C ILE A 276 2.33 -8.33 -17.07
N VAL A 277 2.97 -8.92 -16.06
CA VAL A 277 4.23 -9.65 -16.23
C VAL A 277 4.03 -10.90 -17.07
N SER A 278 2.99 -11.66 -16.76
CA SER A 278 2.62 -12.86 -17.53
C SER A 278 2.41 -12.53 -19.00
N ASN A 279 1.64 -11.48 -19.30
CA ASN A 279 1.35 -11.06 -20.66
C ASN A 279 2.60 -10.53 -21.41
N ARG A 280 3.53 -9.88 -20.71
CA ARG A 280 4.82 -9.44 -21.30
C ARG A 280 5.77 -10.60 -21.61
N ARG A 281 5.59 -11.76 -20.98
CA ARG A 281 6.40 -12.95 -21.25
C ARG A 281 5.86 -13.77 -22.42
N VAL A 282 4.54 -13.73 -22.63
CA VAL A 282 3.85 -14.51 -23.68
C VAL A 282 3.79 -13.77 -25.02
N ASN A 283 3.75 -12.43 -25.01
CA ASN A 283 3.87 -11.60 -26.23
C ASN A 283 5.32 -11.14 -26.42
#